data_AF-A0A4U1HNQ9-F1
#
_entry.id   AF-A0A4U1HNQ9-F1
#
_cell.length_a   1.000
_cell.length_b   1.000
_cell.length_c   1.000
_cell.angle_alpha   90.00
_cell.angle_beta   90.00
_cell.angle_gamma   90.00
#
_symmetry.space_group_name_H-M   'P 1'
#
loop_
_entity.id
_entity.type
_entity.pdbx_description
1 polymer ?
#
loop_
_entity_poly.entity_id
_entity_poly.type
_entity_poly.pdbx_seq_one_letter_code
_entity_poly.pdbx_strand_id
1 'polypeptide(L)'
;MTTSDESIETFCIKGITHQGKTFRPGDWGERLMGVITLYVGERRPGLHVASTRLAMPVVEAGVKCLIVCGELRRVCPDAFDFVIRFARDNDLPVETRARSREAAYASAAWTG
;
A
#
# COMPACT_ATOMS: atom_id res chain seq x y z
N MET A 1 -3.36 23.06 22.08
CA MET A 1 -4.33 22.96 20.97
C MET A 1 -4.23 21.55 20.45
N THR A 2 -5.26 20.74 20.67
CA THR A 2 -5.30 19.30 20.40
C THR A 2 -5.32 19.06 18.89
N THR A 3 -4.19 18.67 18.30
CA THR A 3 -4.16 18.10 16.95
C THR A 3 -4.83 16.74 17.02
N SER A 4 -6.10 16.71 16.64
CA SER A 4 -6.87 15.50 16.39
C SER A 4 -6.03 14.54 15.55
N ASP A 5 -5.80 13.33 16.07
CA ASP A 5 -5.25 12.23 15.29
C ASP A 5 -6.28 11.87 14.22
N GLU A 6 -6.21 12.54 13.06
CA GLU A 6 -7.00 12.14 11.90
C GLU A 6 -6.49 10.78 11.44
N SER A 7 -7.28 9.76 11.73
CA SER A 7 -7.05 8.42 11.23
C SER A 7 -7.18 8.40 9.70
N ILE A 8 -6.15 7.92 9.02
CA ILE A 8 -6.13 7.69 7.58
C ILE A 8 -6.62 6.28 7.30
N GLU A 9 -7.51 6.15 6.32
CA GLU A 9 -7.91 4.86 5.77
C GLU A 9 -6.75 4.23 4.99
N THR A 10 -6.47 2.96 5.26
CA THR A 10 -5.44 2.16 4.58
C THR A 10 -5.99 0.79 4.20
N PHE A 11 -5.43 0.21 3.14
CA PHE A 11 -5.78 -1.11 2.64
C PHE A 11 -4.58 -2.03 2.78
N CYS A 12 -4.72 -3.14 3.50
CA CYS A 12 -3.69 -4.16 3.65
C CYS A 12 -4.01 -5.35 2.74
N ILE A 13 -3.16 -5.56 1.73
CA ILE A 13 -3.22 -6.73 0.85
C ILE A 13 -2.28 -7.78 1.44
N LYS A 14 -2.80 -8.96 1.82
CA LYS A 14 -1.97 -10.03 2.38
C LYS A 14 -1.47 -10.96 1.28
N GLY A 15 -0.21 -11.36 1.36
CA GLY A 15 0.44 -12.32 0.45
C GLY A 15 0.11 -13.78 0.75
N ILE A 16 -1.08 -14.05 1.30
CA ILE A 16 -1.66 -15.38 1.46
C ILE A 16 -3.02 -15.34 0.78
N THR A 17 -3.27 -16.24 -0.17
CA THR A 17 -4.55 -16.27 -0.89
C THR A 17 -5.71 -16.67 0.03
N HIS A 18 -6.96 -16.49 -0.38
CA HIS A 18 -8.12 -17.00 0.37
C HIS A 18 -8.07 -18.52 0.57
N GLN A 19 -7.34 -19.25 -0.28
CA GLN A 19 -7.06 -20.68 -0.14
C GLN A 19 -5.91 -21.02 0.83
N GLY A 20 -5.31 -20.04 1.50
CA GLY A 20 -4.21 -20.25 2.45
C GLY A 20 -2.84 -20.48 1.81
N LYS A 21 -2.67 -20.20 0.51
CA LYS A 21 -1.38 -20.40 -0.19
C LYS A 21 -0.56 -19.12 -0.17
N THR A 22 0.75 -19.24 0.07
CA THR A 22 1.67 -18.11 -0.05
C THR A 22 1.77 -17.63 -1.49
N PHE A 23 1.50 -16.34 -1.70
CA PHE A 23 1.63 -15.69 -2.99
C PHE A 23 3.10 -15.50 -3.38
N ARG A 24 3.41 -15.66 -4.66
CA ARG A 24 4.77 -15.64 -5.21
C ARG A 24 4.82 -14.79 -6.49
N PRO A 25 5.98 -14.20 -6.82
CA PRO A 25 7.27 -14.30 -6.13
C PRO A 25 7.31 -13.56 -4.79
N GLY A 26 8.34 -13.80 -3.97
CA GLY A 26 8.42 -13.29 -2.59
C GLY A 26 8.58 -11.78 -2.47
N ASP A 27 8.96 -11.12 -3.57
CA ASP A 27 9.18 -9.68 -3.76
C ASP A 27 7.96 -8.98 -4.40
N TRP A 28 6.78 -9.61 -4.40
CA TRP A 28 5.60 -9.10 -5.10
C TRP A 28 5.13 -7.73 -4.57
N GLY A 29 5.28 -7.48 -3.27
CA GLY A 29 4.85 -6.22 -2.65
C GLY A 29 5.73 -5.05 -3.12
N GLU A 30 7.04 -5.27 -3.15
CA GLU A 30 8.05 -4.34 -3.66
C GLU A 30 7.82 -4.05 -5.15
N ARG A 31 7.53 -5.07 -5.95
CA ARG A 31 7.19 -4.90 -7.38
C ARG A 31 5.93 -4.07 -7.57
N LEU A 32 4.88 -4.35 -6.81
CA LEU A 32 3.61 -3.63 -6.92
C LEU A 32 3.74 -2.16 -6.47
N MET A 33 4.50 -1.90 -5.41
CA MET A 33 4.91 -0.54 -5.01
C MET A 33 5.64 0.19 -6.15
N GLY A 34 6.56 -0.49 -6.85
CA GLY A 34 7.27 0.08 -8.00
C GLY A 34 6.32 0.54 -9.10
N VAL A 35 5.31 -0.29 -9.43
CA VAL A 35 4.27 0.08 -10.41
C VAL A 35 3.50 1.32 -9.95
N ILE A 36 3.05 1.37 -8.69
CA ILE A 36 2.35 2.55 -8.14
C ILE A 36 3.20 3.81 -8.27
N THR A 37 4.50 3.71 -7.97
CA THR A 37 5.45 4.83 -8.07
C THR A 37 5.56 5.37 -9.50
N LEU A 38 5.56 4.49 -10.50
CA LEU A 38 5.56 4.89 -11.91
C LEU A 38 4.26 5.61 -12.28
N TYR A 39 3.10 5.03 -11.96
CA TYR A 39 1.79 5.65 -12.24
C TYR A 39 1.65 7.04 -11.61
N VAL A 40 2.00 7.17 -10.33
CA VAL A 40 1.93 8.45 -9.62
C VAL A 40 2.90 9.45 -10.23
N GLY A 41 4.11 8.99 -10.55
CA GLY A 41 5.14 9.80 -11.16
C GLY A 41 4.78 10.41 -12.50
N GLU A 42 4.20 9.62 -13.39
CA GLU A 42 3.76 10.08 -14.72
C GLU A 42 2.63 11.11 -14.62
N ARG A 43 1.69 10.92 -13.68
CA ARG A 43 0.50 11.78 -13.54
C ARG A 43 0.73 13.02 -12.69
N ARG A 44 1.72 13.02 -11.80
CA ARG A 44 2.07 14.11 -10.90
C ARG A 44 3.59 14.31 -10.86
N PRO A 45 4.17 14.97 -11.90
CA PRO A 45 5.59 15.27 -11.92
C PRO A 45 6.02 16.02 -10.65
N GLY A 46 7.07 15.53 -9.97
CA GLY A 46 7.58 16.09 -8.71
C GLY A 46 7.05 15.42 -7.43
N LEU A 47 6.08 14.50 -7.52
CA LEU A 47 5.54 13.77 -6.36
C LEU A 47 6.15 12.37 -6.15
N HIS A 48 7.13 11.98 -6.98
CA HIS A 48 7.77 10.65 -6.91
C HIS A 48 8.29 10.30 -5.50
N VAL A 49 8.78 11.28 -4.74
CA VAL A 49 9.30 11.12 -3.37
C VAL A 49 8.18 10.86 -2.35
N ALA A 50 6.93 11.20 -2.66
CA ALA A 50 5.78 10.90 -1.79
C ALA A 50 5.10 9.57 -2.13
N SER A 51 5.47 8.89 -3.22
CA SER A 51 4.88 7.60 -3.63
C SER A 51 5.12 6.48 -2.61
N THR A 52 6.26 6.51 -1.92
CA THR A 52 6.58 5.58 -0.83
C THR A 52 5.68 5.76 0.39
N ARG A 53 4.95 6.88 0.48
CA ARG A 53 3.90 7.09 1.50
C ARG A 53 2.54 6.55 1.07
N LEU A 54 2.37 6.24 -0.21
CA LEU A 54 1.11 5.77 -0.78
C LEU A 54 1.02 4.24 -0.83
N ALA A 55 2.15 3.55 -0.83
CA ALA A 55 2.22 2.10 -0.69
C ALA A 55 3.49 1.70 0.07
N MET A 56 3.42 0.63 0.89
CA MET A 56 4.54 0.14 1.70
C MET A 56 4.49 -1.38 1.88
N PRO A 57 5.50 -2.15 1.40
CA PRO A 57 5.61 -3.56 1.72
C PRO A 57 6.01 -3.72 3.19
N VAL A 58 5.34 -4.63 3.89
CA VAL A 58 5.60 -4.95 5.29
C VAL A 58 5.56 -6.46 5.51
N VAL A 59 6.02 -6.91 6.67
CA VAL A 59 5.82 -8.28 7.13
C VAL A 59 4.98 -8.24 8.40
N GLU A 60 3.75 -8.76 8.35
CA GLU A 60 2.87 -8.89 9.51
C GLU A 60 2.76 -10.36 9.89
N ALA A 61 3.16 -10.71 11.12
CA ALA A 61 3.12 -12.09 11.63
C ALA A 61 3.75 -13.13 10.67
N GLY A 62 4.87 -12.78 10.04
CA GLY A 62 5.59 -13.64 9.08
C GLY A 62 4.99 -13.68 7.66
N VAL A 63 3.88 -12.98 7.43
CA VAL A 63 3.25 -12.86 6.10
C VAL A 63 3.66 -11.55 5.44
N LYS A 64 4.11 -11.63 4.18
CA LYS A 64 4.37 -10.46 3.34
C LYS A 64 3.05 -9.77 3.00
N CYS A 65 2.96 -8.47 3.21
CA CYS A 65 1.78 -7.65 2.93
C CYS A 65 2.18 -6.38 2.19
N LEU A 66 1.23 -5.77 1.48
CA LEU A 66 1.35 -4.41 0.96
C LEU A 66 0.29 -3.53 1.62
N ILE A 67 0.72 -2.49 2.33
CA ILE A 67 -0.17 -1.45 2.85
C ILE A 67 -0.30 -0.36 1.79
N VAL A 68 -1.53 0.06 1.49
CA VAL A 68 -1.85 1.10 0.50
C VAL A 68 -2.62 2.20 1.21
N CYS A 69 -2.14 3.44 1.11
CA CYS A 69 -2.81 4.60 1.68
C CYS A 69 -4.08 4.95 0.87
N GLY A 70 -5.19 5.25 1.54
CA GLY A 70 -6.43 5.67 0.88
C GLY A 70 -6.29 6.99 0.09
N GLU A 71 -5.30 7.82 0.42
CA GLU A 71 -4.95 9.00 -0.37
C GLU A 71 -4.58 8.65 -1.82
N LEU A 72 -4.08 7.43 -2.09
CA LEU A 72 -3.76 6.98 -3.44
C LEU A 72 -4.98 7.08 -4.37
N ARG A 73 -6.18 6.77 -3.87
CA ARG A 73 -7.43 6.91 -4.64
C ARG A 73 -7.67 8.34 -5.12
N ARG A 74 -7.22 9.35 -4.37
CA ARG A 74 -7.34 10.78 -4.74
C ARG A 74 -6.18 11.25 -5.60
N VAL A 75 -4.97 10.77 -5.33
CA VAL A 75 -3.75 11.18 -6.03
C VAL A 75 -3.66 10.57 -7.43
N CYS A 76 -3.92 9.26 -7.54
CA CYS A 76 -3.86 8.49 -8.77
C CYS A 76 -4.92 7.37 -8.75
N PRO A 77 -6.18 7.67 -9.12
CA PRO A 77 -7.28 6.69 -9.11
C PRO A 77 -6.95 5.41 -9.89
N ASP A 78 -6.32 5.53 -11.05
CA ASP A 78 -5.99 4.36 -11.88
C ASP A 78 -4.96 3.44 -11.23
N ALA A 79 -4.00 3.98 -10.47
CA ALA A 79 -3.08 3.16 -9.69
C ALA A 79 -3.82 2.44 -8.56
N PHE A 80 -4.76 3.12 -7.90
CA PHE A 80 -5.59 2.50 -6.87
C PHE A 80 -6.43 1.36 -7.45
N ASP A 81 -7.12 1.59 -8.57
CA ASP A 81 -7.95 0.59 -9.23
C ASP A 81 -7.12 -0.59 -9.73
N PHE A 82 -5.92 -0.34 -10.27
CA PHE A 82 -4.97 -1.38 -10.66
C PHE A 82 -4.62 -2.27 -9.47
N VAL A 83 -4.34 -1.70 -8.30
CA VAL A 83 -3.94 -2.44 -7.09
C VAL A 83 -5.09 -3.26 -6.52
N ILE A 84 -6.30 -2.72 -6.45
CA ILE A 84 -7.48 -3.46 -6.01
C ILE A 84 -7.79 -4.61 -6.98
N ARG A 85 -7.70 -4.35 -8.29
CA ARG A 85 -7.88 -5.39 -9.31
C ARG A 85 -6.79 -6.46 -9.21
N PHE A 86 -5.53 -6.08 -8.98
CA PHE A 86 -4.43 -7.01 -8.79
C PHE A 86 -4.72 -7.97 -7.62
N ALA A 87 -5.17 -7.47 -6.48
CA ALA A 87 -5.51 -8.31 -5.34
C ALA A 87 -6.63 -9.31 -5.68
N ARG A 88 -7.70 -8.83 -6.31
CA ARG A 88 -8.83 -9.67 -6.74
C ARG A 88 -8.42 -10.76 -7.73
N ASP A 89 -7.70 -10.38 -8.78
CA ASP A 89 -7.32 -11.29 -9.86
C ASP A 89 -6.32 -12.37 -9.38
N ASN A 90 -5.64 -12.14 -8.24
CA ASN A 90 -4.70 -13.07 -7.61
C ASN A 90 -5.25 -13.76 -6.34
N ASP A 91 -6.56 -13.66 -6.07
CA ASP A 91 -7.21 -14.26 -4.90
C ASP A 91 -6.59 -13.81 -3.56
N LEU A 92 -6.13 -12.56 -3.48
CA LEU A 92 -5.52 -11.98 -2.27
C LEU A 92 -6.57 -11.23 -1.45
N PRO A 93 -6.63 -11.44 -0.12
CA PRO A 93 -7.54 -10.71 0.76
C PRO A 93 -7.05 -9.27 0.92
N VAL A 94 -8.03 -8.37 1.02
CA VAL A 94 -7.81 -6.93 1.26
C VAL A 94 -8.55 -6.53 2.53
N GLU A 95 -7.82 -6.03 3.52
CA GLU A 95 -8.37 -5.54 4.78
C GLU A 95 -8.30 -4.03 4.84
N THR A 96 -9.44 -3.37 5.09
CA THR A 96 -9.47 -1.92 5.33
C THR A 96 -9.19 -1.62 6.79
N ARG A 97 -8.30 -0.67 7.08
CA ARG A 97 -7.86 -0.31 8.43
C ARG A 97 -7.75 1.20 8.57
N ALA A 98 -8.22 1.73 9.69
CA ALA A 98 -7.91 3.09 10.11
C ALA A 98 -6.54 3.09 10.82
N ARG A 99 -5.61 3.95 10.40
CA ARG A 99 -4.30 4.12 11.05
C ARG A 99 -4.06 5.59 11.35
N SER A 100 -3.38 5.91 12.45
CA SER A 100 -2.92 7.27 12.68
C SER A 100 -2.06 7.75 11.51
N ARG A 101 -2.16 9.03 11.17
CA ARG A 101 -1.39 9.63 10.07
C ARG A 101 0.11 9.45 10.26
N GLU A 102 0.56 9.55 11.52
CA GLU A 102 1.94 9.30 11.89
C GLU A 102 2.33 7.83 11.63
N ALA A 103 1.52 6.84 12.02
CA ALA A 103 1.83 5.43 11.75
C ALA A 103 1.76 5.08 10.25
N ALA A 104 0.87 5.73 9.49
CA ALA A 104 0.76 5.55 8.04
C ALA A 104 2.02 6.03 7.31
N TYR A 105 2.65 7.11 7.78
CA TYR A 105 3.87 7.66 7.18
C TYR A 105 5.18 7.20 7.85
N ALA A 106 5.18 6.83 9.12
CA ALA A 106 6.37 6.39 9.86
C ALA A 106 6.88 5.02 9.40
N SER A 107 6.01 4.18 8.82
CA SER A 107 6.42 2.94 8.16
C SER A 107 7.33 3.17 6.95
N ALA A 108 7.44 4.42 6.44
CA ALA A 108 8.37 4.80 5.37
C ALA A 108 9.75 5.28 5.87
N ALA A 109 9.95 5.39 7.19
CA ALA A 109 11.17 5.94 7.79
C ALA A 109 12.14 4.88 8.35
N TRP A 110 11.79 3.60 8.34
CA TRP A 110 12.66 2.50 8.82
C TRP A 110 13.15 1.63 7.64
N THR A 111 14.08 2.20 6.88
CA THR A 111 15.11 1.44 6.17
C THR A 111 16.44 2.07 6.53
N GLY A 112 17.02 1.57 7.60
CA GLY A 112 18.36 1.86 8.10
C GLY A 112 18.96 0.58 8.66
#